data_AF-A0A0A1WS28-F1
#
_entry.id   AF-A0A0A1WS28-F1
#
_cell.length_a   1.000
_cell.length_b   1.000
_cell.length_c   1.000
_cell.angle_alpha   90.00
_cell.angle_beta   90.00
_cell.angle_gamma   90.00
#
_symmetry.space_group_name_H-M   'P 1'
#
loop_
_entity.id
_entity.type
_entity.pdbx_description
1 polymer ?
#
loop_
_entity_poly.entity_id
_entity_poly.type
_entity_poly.pdbx_seq_one_letter_code
_entity_poly.pdbx_strand_id
1 'polypeptide(L)'
;MFLQKQLSAKKFIILLVLCVLAFLPFLRFITSSSNMGHCIFCEISAGKQPNTVIEFENADFVIFKDIKPSSTYHYLAVPKRHVESLKALTKNDIALVNSMEHGLKSFFEKNNISTTDALFGFHLPPFITVKHLHMHGIAPRSTMSFVHRMMFKTGSAWFKTVEDARQYLQDKV
;
A
#
# COMPACT_ATOMS: atom_id res chain seq x y z
N MET A 1 -39.11 -52.56 -34.07
CA MET A 1 -40.03 -52.54 -32.92
C MET A 1 -39.19 -52.85 -31.68
N PHE A 2 -39.16 -51.95 -30.69
CA PHE A 2 -38.29 -51.93 -29.48
C PHE A 2 -36.81 -51.63 -29.77
N LEU A 3 -36.11 -50.62 -29.25
CA LEU A 3 -36.36 -49.73 -28.11
C LEU A 3 -35.93 -48.28 -28.44
N GLN A 4 -36.92 -47.40 -28.63
CA GLN A 4 -36.82 -46.02 -28.17
C GLN A 4 -36.96 -46.04 -26.65
N LYS A 5 -35.93 -45.53 -25.94
CA LYS A 5 -35.94 -44.88 -24.62
C LYS A 5 -34.62 -45.18 -23.93
N GLN A 6 -34.11 -44.19 -23.20
CA GLN A 6 -32.92 -44.22 -22.35
C GLN A 6 -31.59 -43.85 -23.02
N LEU A 7 -31.47 -42.60 -23.45
CA LEU A 7 -30.27 -41.78 -23.15
C LEU A 7 -30.73 -40.32 -22.94
N SER A 8 -31.76 -40.25 -22.09
CA SER A 8 -32.22 -39.08 -21.36
C SER A 8 -31.21 -38.75 -20.25
N ALA A 9 -31.15 -37.49 -19.85
CA ALA A 9 -30.40 -36.93 -18.72
C ALA A 9 -28.86 -36.88 -18.79
N LYS A 10 -28.13 -37.91 -19.26
CA LYS A 10 -26.65 -37.91 -19.14
C LYS A 10 -25.93 -36.86 -20.00
N LYS A 11 -26.40 -36.58 -21.22
CA LYS A 11 -25.78 -35.57 -22.11
C LYS A 11 -26.01 -34.13 -21.64
N PHE A 12 -27.13 -33.86 -20.97
CA PHE A 12 -27.46 -32.53 -20.45
C PHE A 12 -26.65 -32.20 -19.19
N ILE A 13 -26.40 -33.20 -18.33
CA ILE A 13 -25.56 -33.06 -17.14
C ILE A 13 -24.10 -32.77 -17.54
N ILE A 14 -23.58 -33.45 -18.59
CA ILE A 14 -22.20 -33.23 -19.06
C ILE A 14 -22.02 -31.81 -19.65
N LEU A 15 -23.03 -31.28 -20.34
CA LEU A 15 -22.97 -29.90 -20.88
C LEU A 15 -23.05 -28.84 -19.78
N LEU A 16 -23.86 -29.07 -18.73
CA LEU A 16 -23.94 -28.19 -17.56
C LEU A 16 -22.63 -28.19 -16.74
N VAL A 17 -21.99 -29.35 -16.57
CA VAL A 17 -20.71 -29.45 -15.84
C VAL A 17 -19.56 -28.77 -16.61
N LEU A 18 -19.53 -28.86 -17.94
CA LEU A 18 -18.52 -28.17 -18.77
C LEU A 18 -18.69 -26.64 -18.75
N CYS A 19 -19.92 -26.12 -18.70
CA CYS A 19 -20.17 -24.69 -18.54
C CYS A 19 -19.73 -24.17 -17.16
N VAL A 20 -19.92 -24.94 -16.08
CA VAL A 20 -19.49 -24.55 -14.73
C VAL A 20 -17.96 -24.58 -14.59
N LEU A 21 -17.28 -25.55 -15.21
CA LEU A 21 -15.81 -25.65 -15.20
C LEU A 21 -15.12 -24.58 -16.07
N ALA A 22 -15.77 -24.12 -17.15
CA ALA A 22 -15.27 -23.02 -17.98
C ALA A 22 -15.45 -21.63 -17.34
N PHE A 23 -16.33 -21.49 -16.34
CA PHE A 23 -16.54 -20.24 -15.58
C PHE A 23 -15.75 -20.16 -14.27
N LEU A 24 -15.14 -21.26 -13.82
CA LEU A 24 -14.31 -21.28 -12.62
C LEU A 24 -12.98 -20.49 -12.68
N PRO A 25 -12.38 -20.13 -13.85
CA PRO A 25 -11.29 -19.16 -13.87
C PRO A 25 -11.79 -17.71 -13.77
N PHE A 26 -13.09 -17.43 -13.99
CA PHE A 26 -13.64 -16.08 -13.95
C PHE A 26 -14.03 -15.63 -12.53
N LEU A 27 -14.20 -16.58 -11.60
CA LEU A 27 -14.50 -16.30 -10.18
C LEU A 27 -13.26 -16.33 -9.27
N ARG A 28 -12.07 -16.11 -9.83
CA ARG A 28 -10.84 -15.79 -9.07
C ARG A 28 -10.42 -14.34 -9.17
N PHE A 29 -11.24 -13.47 -9.79
CA PHE A 29 -11.27 -12.06 -9.44
C PHE A 29 -12.14 -11.88 -8.18
N ILE A 30 -11.78 -12.62 -7.12
CA ILE A 30 -12.34 -12.37 -5.79
C ILE A 30 -11.90 -10.96 -5.46
N THR A 31 -12.87 -10.04 -5.55
CA THR A 31 -12.83 -8.73 -4.93
C THR A 31 -12.23 -8.93 -3.54
N SER A 32 -10.99 -8.48 -3.33
CA SER A 32 -10.45 -8.25 -2.00
C SER A 32 -11.21 -7.07 -1.41
N SER A 33 -12.48 -7.28 -1.09
CA SER A 33 -13.28 -6.40 -0.26
C SER A 33 -12.86 -6.66 1.18
N SER A 34 -11.66 -6.22 1.53
CA SER A 34 -11.30 -5.98 2.93
C SER A 34 -12.27 -4.92 3.45
N ASN A 35 -13.06 -5.28 4.46
CA ASN A 35 -14.02 -4.46 5.20
C ASN A 35 -13.66 -2.95 5.18
N MET A 36 -14.26 -2.21 4.23
CA MET A 36 -14.01 -0.78 4.02
C MET A 36 -14.79 0.03 5.06
N GLY A 37 -14.24 0.09 6.28
CA GLY A 37 -14.36 1.35 7.01
C GLY A 37 -13.83 2.49 6.12
N HIS A 38 -14.45 3.67 6.18
CA HIS A 38 -14.07 4.85 5.39
C HIS A 38 -12.58 5.19 5.58
N CYS A 39 -11.70 4.67 4.71
CA CYS A 39 -10.26 4.88 4.78
C CYS A 39 -9.88 6.08 3.91
N ILE A 40 -9.47 7.17 4.54
CA ILE A 40 -9.13 8.40 3.84
C ILE A 40 -8.00 8.21 2.81
N PHE A 41 -7.03 7.32 3.07
CA PHE A 41 -5.93 7.05 2.14
C PHE A 41 -6.35 6.19 0.93
N CYS A 42 -7.35 5.31 1.08
CA CYS A 42 -8.00 4.67 -0.05
C CYS A 42 -8.74 5.70 -0.93
N GLU A 43 -9.37 6.70 -0.32
CA GLU A 43 -10.07 7.74 -1.07
C GLU A 43 -9.12 8.69 -1.80
N ILE A 44 -8.03 9.10 -1.15
CA ILE A 44 -6.97 9.90 -1.80
C ILE A 44 -6.38 9.13 -2.98
N SER A 45 -5.98 7.87 -2.78
CA SER A 45 -5.40 7.05 -3.86
C SER A 45 -6.38 6.72 -4.99
N ALA A 46 -7.69 6.80 -4.74
CA ALA A 46 -8.74 6.66 -5.75
C ALA A 46 -9.17 8.01 -6.38
N GLY A 47 -8.51 9.13 -6.05
CA GLY A 47 -8.84 10.46 -6.58
C GLY A 47 -10.19 11.02 -6.07
N LYS A 48 -10.72 10.50 -4.96
CA LYS A 48 -12.01 10.91 -4.39
C LYS A 48 -11.90 12.12 -3.45
N GLN A 49 -10.68 12.54 -3.12
CA GLN A 49 -10.41 13.68 -2.23
C GLN A 49 -10.01 14.91 -3.05
N PRO A 50 -10.92 15.88 -3.27
CA PRO A 50 -10.68 16.99 -4.20
C PRO A 50 -9.61 17.98 -3.71
N ASN A 51 -9.33 18.02 -2.41
CA ASN A 51 -8.37 18.94 -1.79
C ASN A 51 -6.96 18.35 -1.67
N THR A 52 -6.72 17.14 -2.21
CA THR A 52 -5.42 16.48 -2.16
C THR A 52 -4.84 16.36 -3.55
N VAL A 53 -3.72 17.05 -3.80
CA VAL A 53 -2.97 16.94 -5.05
C VAL A 53 -2.12 15.67 -5.01
N ILE A 54 -2.24 14.86 -6.06
CA ILE A 54 -1.37 13.71 -6.30
C ILE A 54 -0.14 14.20 -7.06
N GLU A 55 0.99 14.25 -6.36
CA GLU A 55 2.26 14.75 -6.88
C GLU A 55 2.98 13.71 -7.76
N PHE A 56 2.70 12.44 -7.50
CA PHE A 56 3.17 11.31 -8.30
C PHE A 56 2.20 10.13 -8.17
N GLU A 57 2.04 9.38 -9.26
CA GLU A 57 1.22 8.18 -9.29
C GLU A 57 1.86 7.14 -10.22
N ASN A 58 1.85 5.88 -9.80
CA ASN A 58 2.12 4.74 -10.66
C ASN A 58 1.07 3.63 -10.44
N ALA A 59 1.32 2.43 -10.94
CA ALA A 59 0.40 1.30 -10.78
C ALA A 59 0.19 0.87 -9.31
N ASP A 60 1.18 1.07 -8.44
CA ASP A 60 1.22 0.49 -7.09
C ASP A 60 0.90 1.50 -5.98
N PHE A 61 1.29 2.77 -6.13
CA PHE A 61 1.16 3.78 -5.09
C PHE A 61 1.01 5.21 -5.63
N VAL A 62 0.62 6.12 -4.74
CA VAL A 62 0.57 7.56 -4.95
C VAL A 62 1.49 8.29 -3.98
N ILE A 63 1.96 9.49 -4.34
CA ILE A 63 2.64 10.42 -3.44
C ILE A 63 1.81 11.69 -3.34
N PHE A 64 1.58 12.17 -2.12
CA PHE A 64 0.91 13.44 -1.85
C PHE A 64 1.46 14.08 -0.58
N LYS A 65 1.21 15.38 -0.42
CA LYS A 65 1.68 16.15 0.73
C LYS A 65 0.91 15.79 2.01
N ASP A 66 1.61 15.64 3.13
CA ASP A 66 0.97 15.48 4.44
C ASP A 66 0.29 16.79 4.86
N ILE A 67 -0.96 16.69 5.35
CA ILE A 67 -1.74 17.84 5.83
C ILE A 67 -1.20 18.43 7.14
N LYS A 68 -0.44 17.65 7.91
CA LYS A 68 0.24 18.06 9.15
C LYS A 68 1.76 17.87 8.99
N PRO A 69 2.43 18.75 8.24
CA PRO A 69 3.85 18.60 7.93
C PRO A 69 4.71 18.69 9.20
N SER A 70 5.68 17.77 9.33
CA SER A 70 6.61 17.74 10.47
C SER A 70 7.91 18.52 10.23
N SER A 71 8.12 18.93 8.97
CA SER A 71 9.17 19.83 8.50
C SER A 71 8.68 20.58 7.24
N THR A 72 9.53 21.39 6.60
CA THR A 72 9.20 22.17 5.40
C THR A 72 8.56 21.31 4.30
N TYR A 73 9.13 20.14 4.06
CA TYR A 73 8.64 19.13 3.12
C TYR A 73 8.27 17.88 3.91
N HIS A 74 7.00 17.47 3.81
CA HIS A 74 6.49 16.23 4.36
C HIS A 74 5.51 15.62 3.35
N TYR A 75 5.92 14.53 2.73
CA TYR A 75 5.16 13.81 1.72
C TYR A 75 4.97 12.36 2.14
N LEU A 76 3.88 11.76 1.69
CA LEU A 76 3.51 10.38 1.99
C LEU A 76 3.48 9.60 0.69
N ALA A 77 4.24 8.51 0.60
CA ALA A 77 3.98 7.47 -0.40
C ALA A 77 2.98 6.47 0.19
N VAL A 78 1.89 6.18 -0.53
CA VAL A 78 0.78 5.36 -0.05
C VAL A 78 0.37 4.35 -1.12
N PRO A 79 0.42 3.03 -0.85
CA PRO A 79 0.00 2.02 -1.81
C PRO A 79 -1.49 2.14 -2.09
N LYS A 80 -1.88 1.90 -3.35
CA LYS A 80 -3.29 1.84 -3.77
C LYS A 80 -4.02 0.66 -3.13
N ARG A 81 -3.31 -0.47 -2.97
CA ARG A 81 -3.78 -1.60 -2.15
C ARG A 81 -3.83 -1.17 -0.68
N HIS A 82 -4.98 -1.40 -0.04
CA HIS A 82 -5.09 -1.21 1.40
C HIS A 82 -4.27 -2.26 2.16
N VAL A 83 -3.29 -1.78 2.94
CA VAL A 83 -2.51 -2.58 3.89
C VAL A 83 -2.42 -1.76 5.16
N GLU A 84 -2.73 -2.32 6.33
CA GLU A 84 -2.89 -1.49 7.53
C GLU A 84 -1.62 -0.73 7.96
N SER A 85 -0.44 -1.38 7.88
CA SER A 85 0.84 -0.81 8.32
C SER A 85 2.01 -1.69 7.88
N LEU A 86 3.25 -1.26 8.18
CA LEU A 86 4.47 -2.06 7.98
C LEU A 86 4.38 -3.44 8.69
N LYS A 87 3.64 -3.53 9.81
CA LYS A 87 3.44 -4.79 10.54
C LYS A 87 2.65 -5.83 9.73
N ALA A 88 1.79 -5.39 8.81
CA ALA A 88 1.00 -6.27 7.95
C ALA A 88 1.74 -6.70 6.67
N LEU A 89 2.91 -6.11 6.37
CA LEU A 89 3.74 -6.53 5.25
C LEU A 89 4.52 -7.81 5.56
N THR A 90 4.88 -8.52 4.50
CA THR A 90 5.68 -9.75 4.48
C THR A 90 7.00 -9.52 3.76
N LYS A 91 7.89 -10.52 3.76
CA LYS A 91 9.13 -10.49 2.99
C LYS A 91 8.92 -10.22 1.49
N ASN A 92 7.79 -10.67 0.92
CA ASN A 92 7.46 -10.46 -0.49
C ASN A 92 7.14 -8.99 -0.82
N ASP A 93 6.86 -8.17 0.19
CA ASP A 93 6.55 -6.74 0.01
C ASP A 93 7.79 -5.84 0.03
N ILE A 94 9.01 -6.39 0.17
CA ILE A 94 10.25 -5.61 0.13
C ILE A 94 10.38 -4.81 -1.18
N ALA A 95 9.94 -5.38 -2.30
CA ALA A 95 9.92 -4.69 -3.59
C ALA A 95 9.04 -3.42 -3.57
N LEU A 96 7.89 -3.48 -2.89
CA LEU A 96 7.01 -2.31 -2.70
C LEU A 96 7.73 -1.24 -1.87
N VAL A 97 8.36 -1.61 -0.76
CA VAL A 97 9.12 -0.67 0.10
C VAL A 97 10.23 0.03 -0.69
N ASN A 98 10.99 -0.71 -1.51
CA ASN A 98 12.04 -0.14 -2.35
C ASN A 98 11.48 0.82 -3.41
N SER A 99 10.36 0.43 -4.04
CA SER A 99 9.69 1.25 -5.06
C SER A 99 9.16 2.56 -4.47
N MET A 100 8.59 2.53 -3.26
CA MET A 100 8.12 3.72 -2.54
C MET A 100 9.26 4.66 -2.15
N GLU A 101 10.38 4.12 -1.64
CA GLU A 101 11.56 4.91 -1.32
C GLU A 101 12.13 5.58 -2.56
N HIS A 102 12.30 4.81 -3.65
CA HIS A 102 12.78 5.33 -4.92
C HIS A 102 11.85 6.44 -5.45
N GLY A 103 10.53 6.22 -5.40
CA GLY A 103 9.54 7.21 -5.78
C GLY A 103 9.68 8.52 -5.00
N LEU A 104 9.80 8.46 -3.67
CA LEU A 104 9.97 9.65 -2.82
C LEU A 104 11.31 10.37 -3.08
N LYS A 105 12.42 9.62 -3.19
CA LYS A 105 13.74 10.22 -3.50
C LYS A 105 13.74 10.90 -4.86
N SER A 106 13.26 10.23 -5.90
CA SER A 106 13.16 10.82 -7.23
C SER A 106 12.19 12.01 -7.27
N PHE A 107 11.10 11.98 -6.51
CA PHE A 107 10.20 13.13 -6.36
C PHE A 107 10.93 14.31 -5.69
N PHE A 108 11.70 14.07 -4.63
CA PHE A 108 12.46 15.12 -3.95
C PHE A 108 13.52 15.74 -4.87
N GLU A 109 14.30 14.91 -5.56
CA GLU A 109 15.34 15.36 -6.50
C GLU A 109 14.76 16.22 -7.63
N LYS A 110 13.65 15.77 -8.26
CA LYS A 110 12.97 16.52 -9.33
C LYS A 110 12.44 17.88 -8.87
N ASN A 111 12.12 18.03 -7.58
CA ASN A 111 11.60 19.26 -6.99
C ASN A 111 12.68 20.06 -6.25
N ASN A 112 13.97 19.76 -6.47
CA ASN A 112 15.10 20.43 -5.81
C ASN A 112 15.06 20.36 -4.27
N ILE A 113 14.50 19.29 -3.72
CA ILE A 113 14.48 19.00 -2.28
C ILE A 113 15.68 18.10 -1.97
N SER A 114 16.56 18.54 -1.07
CA SER A 114 17.75 17.77 -0.70
C SER A 114 17.38 16.46 0.00
N THR A 115 17.97 15.35 -0.48
CA THR A 115 17.84 14.02 0.13
C THR A 115 18.90 13.75 1.20
N THR A 116 19.95 14.58 1.29
CA THR A 116 21.04 14.44 2.29
C THR A 116 20.56 14.67 3.72
N ASP A 117 19.65 15.63 3.91
CA ASP A 117 18.98 15.90 5.19
C ASP A 117 17.51 15.46 5.12
N ALA A 118 17.23 14.33 4.46
CA ALA A 118 15.90 13.75 4.41
C ALA A 118 15.78 12.52 5.33
N LEU A 119 14.56 12.26 5.80
CA LEU A 119 14.19 11.06 6.52
C LEU A 119 13.10 10.33 5.74
N PHE A 120 13.33 9.05 5.48
CA PHE A 120 12.35 8.15 4.89
C PHE A 120 12.05 7.01 5.86
N GLY A 121 10.76 6.70 6.08
CA GLY A 121 10.40 5.60 6.97
C GLY A 121 8.93 5.49 7.31
N PHE A 122 8.63 4.62 8.27
CA PHE A 122 7.28 4.24 8.66
C PHE A 122 7.10 4.32 10.18
N HIS A 123 5.93 4.79 10.60
CA HIS A 123 5.46 4.55 11.95
C HIS A 123 4.94 3.12 12.12
N LEU A 124 5.06 2.60 13.35
CA LEU A 124 4.57 1.28 13.74
C LEU A 124 3.37 1.38 14.72
N PRO A 125 2.36 0.50 14.61
CA PRO A 125 1.30 0.43 15.61
C PRO A 125 1.86 0.20 17.02
N PRO A 126 1.25 0.81 18.07
CA PRO A 126 0.02 1.59 18.06
C PRO A 126 0.18 3.06 17.62
N PHE A 127 1.37 3.50 17.22
CA PHE A 127 1.70 4.90 16.93
C PHE A 127 1.45 5.31 15.47
N ILE A 128 0.31 4.90 14.90
CA ILE A 128 -0.12 5.31 13.56
C ILE A 128 -1.44 6.07 13.65
N THR A 129 -1.57 7.16 12.88
CA THR A 129 -2.78 7.98 12.84
C THR A 129 -3.80 7.47 11.84
N VAL A 130 -3.33 6.91 10.72
CA VAL A 130 -4.15 6.28 9.68
C VAL A 130 -3.74 4.82 9.55
N LYS A 131 -4.72 3.91 9.63
CA LYS A 131 -4.52 2.45 9.45
C LYS A 131 -4.44 2.08 7.96
N HIS A 132 -3.51 2.71 7.26
CA HIS A 132 -3.14 2.41 5.88
C HIS A 132 -1.67 2.74 5.76
N LEU A 133 -0.85 1.79 5.29
CA LEU A 133 0.58 1.92 5.10
C LEU A 133 0.91 3.25 4.41
N HIS A 134 1.82 4.01 4.98
CA HIS A 134 2.33 5.24 4.37
C HIS A 134 3.79 5.41 4.74
N MET A 135 4.64 5.60 3.74
CA MET A 135 6.03 5.96 3.96
C MET A 135 6.12 7.49 4.03
N HIS A 136 6.66 7.99 5.13
CA HIS A 136 6.98 9.41 5.26
C HIS A 136 8.27 9.69 4.49
N GLY A 137 8.26 10.73 3.67
CA GLY A 137 9.45 11.44 3.19
C GLY A 137 9.45 12.84 3.79
N ILE A 138 10.44 13.15 4.62
CA ILE A 138 10.52 14.41 5.35
C ILE A 138 11.86 15.08 5.10
N ALA A 139 11.85 16.36 4.74
CA ALA A 139 13.06 17.16 4.58
C ALA A 139 12.79 18.65 4.89
N PRO A 140 13.77 19.42 5.37
CA PRO A 140 14.99 18.95 6.02
C PRO A 140 14.66 18.27 7.37
N ARG A 141 15.36 17.21 7.77
CA ARG A 141 15.17 16.57 9.08
C ARG A 141 15.67 17.48 10.20
N SER A 142 16.71 18.26 9.95
CA SER A 142 17.29 19.21 10.92
C SER A 142 16.30 20.26 11.42
N THR A 143 15.30 20.63 10.63
CA THR A 143 14.30 21.66 10.97
C THR A 143 13.07 21.12 11.71
N MET A 144 13.00 19.81 11.98
CA MET A 144 11.91 19.25 12.80
C MET A 144 11.89 19.87 14.20
N SER A 145 10.70 20.16 14.74
CA SER A 145 10.53 20.56 16.14
C SER A 145 10.98 19.45 17.10
N PHE A 146 11.20 19.79 18.37
CA PHE A 146 11.58 18.81 19.40
C PHE A 146 10.59 17.62 19.48
N VAL A 147 9.28 17.90 19.43
CA VAL A 147 8.24 16.86 19.48
C VAL A 147 8.29 15.97 18.25
N HIS A 148 8.43 16.54 17.05
CA HIS A 148 8.54 15.74 15.82
C HIS A 148 9.82 14.90 15.81
N ARG A 149 10.96 15.42 16.30
CA ARG A 149 12.20 14.62 16.43
C ARG A 149 12.01 13.40 17.33
N MET A 150 11.16 13.50 18.35
CA MET A 150 10.81 12.36 19.21
C MET A 150 9.89 11.37 18.50
N MET A 151 8.89 11.86 17.76
CA MET A 151 8.00 11.00 16.95
C MET A 151 8.79 10.22 15.89
N PHE A 152 9.67 10.90 15.15
CA PHE A 152 10.46 10.32 14.07
C PHE A 152 11.84 9.80 14.52
N LYS A 153 11.97 9.43 15.81
CA LYS A 153 13.24 8.99 16.39
C LYS A 153 13.65 7.64 15.79
N THR A 154 14.76 7.65 15.05
CA THR A 154 15.40 6.45 14.48
C THR A 154 15.87 5.50 15.58
N GLY A 155 15.71 4.19 15.37
CA GLY A 155 16.03 3.17 16.37
C GLY A 155 15.01 3.04 17.51
N SER A 156 13.87 3.73 17.44
CA SER A 156 12.77 3.57 18.39
C SER A 156 11.86 2.39 18.02
N ALA A 157 11.01 1.98 18.97
CA ALA A 157 10.02 0.93 18.71
C ALA A 157 8.85 1.39 17.82
N TRP A 158 8.66 2.70 17.66
CA TRP A 158 7.50 3.31 17.00
C TRP A 158 7.80 3.90 15.62
N PHE A 159 9.07 3.97 15.22
CA PHE A 159 9.48 4.45 13.90
C PHE A 159 10.65 3.63 13.34
N LYS A 160 10.51 3.15 12.11
CA LYS A 160 11.55 2.44 11.35
C LYS A 160 11.94 3.26 10.14
N THR A 161 13.24 3.49 9.93
CA THR A 161 13.75 3.97 8.63
C THR A 161 13.43 2.95 7.53
N VAL A 162 13.63 3.32 6.25
CA VAL A 162 13.46 2.36 5.16
C VAL A 162 14.44 1.18 5.30
N GLU A 163 15.68 1.44 5.71
CA GLU A 163 16.67 0.40 6.03
C GLU A 163 16.17 -0.54 7.14
N ASP A 164 15.69 0.02 8.26
CA ASP A 164 15.17 -0.77 9.37
C ASP A 164 13.90 -1.55 8.98
N ALA A 165 13.08 -0.98 8.09
CA ALA A 165 11.89 -1.63 7.54
C ALA A 165 12.27 -2.81 6.63
N ARG A 166 13.27 -2.66 5.75
CA ARG A 166 13.79 -3.76 4.94
C ARG A 166 14.30 -4.90 5.80
N GLN A 167 15.14 -4.60 6.79
CA GLN A 167 15.67 -5.62 7.71
C GLN A 167 14.53 -6.31 8.47
N TYR A 168 13.59 -5.52 9.00
CA TYR A 168 12.42 -6.06 9.69
C TYR A 168 11.58 -7.02 8.83
N LEU A 169 11.46 -6.77 7.52
CA LEU A 169 10.75 -7.67 6.60
C LEU A 169 11.59 -8.88 6.17
N GLN A 170 12.91 -8.76 6.09
CA GLN A 170 13.81 -9.89 5.84
C GLN A 170 13.76 -10.92 6.97
N ASP A 171 13.61 -10.45 8.21
CA ASP A 171 13.56 -11.28 9.41
C ASP A 171 12.20 -11.97 9.61
N LYS A 172 11.18 -11.61 8.82
CA LYS A 172 9.90 -12.32 8.82
C LYS A 172 10.02 -13.63 8.05
N VAL A 173 9.65 -14.71 8.73
CA VAL A 173 9.51 -16.07 8.17
C VAL A 173 8.40 -16.12 7.14
#